data_AF-A0AA39MD54-F1
#
_entry.id   AF-A0AA39MD54-F1
#
_cell.length_a   1.000
_cell.length_b   1.000
_cell.length_c   1.000
_cell.angle_alpha   90.00
_cell.angle_beta   90.00
_cell.angle_gamma   90.00
#
_symmetry.space_group_name_H-M   'P 1'
#
loop_
_entity.id
_entity.type
_entity.pdbx_description
1 polymer ?
#
loop_
_entity_poly.entity_id
_entity_poly.type
_entity_poly.pdbx_seq_one_letter_code
_entity_poly.pdbx_strand_id
1 'polypeptide(L)'
;MREEVVVGIASACSTTALVTCLLVLPSLVSLINDLHDEVITGLQIFRVETDSAWTDIMHIQKAVSAPSKPRENPFNGVFRQKRQEFKGLPDYCQCEPVKPVCPPGPPGPPGQTGNGRSSILSSTRHELREMPNWRIRTSRP
;
A
#
# COMPACT_ATOMS: atom_id res chain seq x y z
N MET A 1 -48.28 -10.17 38.69
CA MET A 1 -48.34 -11.49 38.00
C MET A 1 -47.96 -11.43 36.53
N ARG A 2 -48.53 -10.55 35.68
CA ARG A 2 -48.11 -10.47 34.25
C ARG A 2 -46.66 -10.01 34.05
N GLU A 3 -46.20 -9.02 34.80
CA GLU A 3 -44.84 -8.44 34.65
C GLU A 3 -43.74 -9.43 35.02
N GLU A 4 -43.86 -10.13 36.15
CA GLU A 4 -42.91 -11.19 36.58
C GLU A 4 -42.79 -12.34 35.56
N VAL A 5 -43.90 -12.69 34.90
CA VAL A 5 -43.92 -13.73 33.84
C VAL A 5 -43.17 -13.26 32.60
N VAL A 6 -43.30 -11.98 32.22
CA VAL A 6 -42.57 -11.41 31.07
C VAL A 6 -41.07 -11.39 31.33
N VAL A 7 -40.64 -10.99 32.53
CA VAL A 7 -39.21 -10.99 32.92
C VAL A 7 -38.65 -12.41 32.97
N GLY A 8 -39.43 -13.38 33.46
CA GLY A 8 -39.05 -14.80 33.45
C GLY A 8 -38.82 -15.35 32.04
N ILE A 9 -39.73 -15.04 31.10
CA ILE A 9 -39.60 -15.48 29.70
C ILE A 9 -38.39 -14.82 29.03
N ALA A 10 -38.19 -13.52 29.25
CA ALA A 10 -37.08 -12.77 28.65
C ALA A 10 -35.70 -13.29 29.10
N SER A 11 -35.54 -13.55 30.40
CA SER A 11 -34.30 -14.10 30.95
C SER A 11 -34.06 -15.54 30.48
N ALA A 12 -35.10 -16.38 30.48
CA ALA A 12 -35.02 -17.74 29.93
C ALA A 12 -34.60 -17.73 28.46
N CYS A 13 -35.22 -16.89 27.62
CA CYS A 13 -34.87 -16.77 26.20
C CYS A 13 -33.39 -16.38 26.00
N SER A 14 -32.92 -15.38 26.74
CA SER A 14 -31.53 -14.91 26.66
C SER A 14 -30.53 -16.00 27.09
N THR A 15 -30.81 -16.70 28.19
CA THR A 15 -29.95 -17.82 28.65
C THR A 15 -29.93 -18.95 27.64
N THR A 16 -31.07 -19.27 27.03
CA THR A 16 -31.15 -20.35 26.03
C THR A 16 -30.34 -19.98 24.79
N ALA A 17 -30.43 -18.73 24.32
CA ALA A 17 -29.65 -18.24 23.19
C ALA A 17 -28.13 -18.36 23.45
N LEU A 18 -27.66 -17.95 24.63
CA LEU A 18 -26.26 -18.08 25.00
C LEU A 18 -25.81 -19.55 25.05
N VAL A 19 -26.64 -20.43 25.63
CA VAL A 19 -26.36 -21.87 25.67
C VAL A 19 -26.28 -22.46 24.27
N THR A 20 -27.21 -22.12 23.38
CA THR A 20 -27.18 -22.56 21.98
C THR A 20 -25.90 -22.09 21.29
N CYS A 21 -25.48 -20.84 21.48
CA CYS A 21 -24.21 -20.35 20.94
C CYS A 21 -23.02 -21.18 21.45
N LEU A 22 -22.96 -21.46 22.76
CA LEU A 22 -21.88 -22.26 23.35
C LEU A 22 -21.82 -23.70 22.81
N LEU A 23 -22.95 -24.29 22.42
CA LEU A 23 -23.00 -25.62 21.83
C LEU A 23 -22.63 -25.64 20.34
N VAL A 24 -22.96 -24.57 19.59
CA VAL A 24 -22.64 -24.45 18.16
C VAL A 24 -21.16 -24.09 17.93
N LEU A 25 -20.57 -23.30 18.82
CA LEU A 25 -19.18 -22.85 18.70
C LEU A 25 -18.17 -24.00 18.50
N PRO A 26 -18.19 -25.10 19.27
CA PRO A 26 -17.30 -26.25 19.05
C PRO A 26 -17.38 -26.82 17.63
N SER A 27 -18.60 -26.95 17.09
CA SER A 27 -18.82 -27.46 15.73
C SER A 27 -18.31 -26.52 14.66
N LEU A 28 -18.38 -25.20 14.89
CA LEU A 28 -17.84 -24.21 13.98
C LEU A 28 -16.30 -24.22 13.99
N VAL A 29 -15.69 -24.35 15.18
CA VAL A 29 -14.24 -24.41 15.32
C VAL A 29 -13.66 -25.67 14.68
N SER A 30 -14.30 -26.83 14.84
CA SER A 30 -13.86 -28.05 14.14
C SER A 30 -13.91 -27.88 12.62
N LEU A 31 -15.00 -27.31 12.10
CA LEU A 31 -15.13 -27.01 10.67
C LEU A 31 -14.03 -26.05 10.18
N ILE A 32 -13.70 -25.02 10.95
CA ILE A 32 -12.63 -24.07 10.59
C ILE A 32 -11.29 -24.78 10.52
N ASN A 33 -10.97 -25.66 11.47
CA ASN A 33 -9.72 -26.41 11.47
C ASN A 33 -9.64 -27.35 10.25
N ASP A 34 -10.72 -28.07 9.97
CA ASP A 34 -10.78 -28.98 8.82
C ASP A 34 -10.58 -28.23 7.50
N LEU A 35 -11.31 -27.12 7.31
CA LEU A 35 -11.19 -26.24 6.14
C LEU A 35 -9.77 -25.68 6.02
N HIS A 36 -9.22 -25.19 7.13
CA HIS A 36 -7.88 -24.61 7.17
C HIS A 36 -6.82 -25.61 6.70
N ASP A 37 -6.90 -26.86 7.17
CA ASP A 37 -5.97 -27.92 6.78
C ASP A 37 -6.14 -28.32 5.30
N GLU A 38 -7.38 -28.39 4.82
CA GLU A 38 -7.67 -28.64 3.39
C GLU A 38 -7.10 -27.53 2.51
N VAL A 39 -7.35 -26.26 2.84
CA VAL A 39 -6.87 -25.11 2.05
C VAL A 39 -5.35 -25.00 2.10
N ILE A 40 -4.71 -25.19 3.26
CA ILE A 40 -3.25 -25.18 3.33
C ILE A 40 -2.68 -26.28 2.45
N THR A 41 -3.23 -27.50 2.52
CA THR A 41 -2.79 -28.62 1.69
C THR A 41 -2.97 -28.30 0.20
N GLY A 42 -4.14 -27.78 -0.19
CA GLY A 42 -4.41 -27.33 -1.55
C GLY A 42 -3.43 -26.26 -2.03
N LEU A 43 -3.17 -25.23 -1.22
CA LEU A 43 -2.21 -24.17 -1.53
C LEU A 43 -0.78 -24.68 -1.68
N GLN A 44 -0.36 -25.68 -0.89
CA GLN A 44 0.95 -26.31 -1.08
C GLN A 44 1.04 -26.98 -2.45
N ILE A 45 0.00 -27.72 -2.84
CA ILE A 45 -0.05 -28.38 -4.15
C ILE A 45 -0.04 -27.35 -5.28
N PHE A 46 -0.87 -26.30 -5.19
CA PHE A 46 -0.87 -25.22 -6.19
C PHE A 46 0.47 -24.48 -6.26
N ARG A 47 1.16 -24.27 -5.12
CA ARG A 47 2.49 -23.66 -5.11
C ARG A 47 3.51 -24.53 -5.81
N VAL A 48 3.51 -25.83 -5.54
CA VAL A 48 4.44 -26.77 -6.22
C VAL A 48 4.20 -26.76 -7.72
N GLU A 49 2.95 -26.79 -8.17
CA GLU A 49 2.60 -26.77 -9.60
C GLU A 49 2.88 -25.41 -10.27
N THR A 50 2.72 -24.30 -9.53
CA THR A 50 3.00 -22.96 -10.07
C THR A 50 4.50 -22.65 -10.08
N ASP A 51 5.24 -23.09 -9.07
CA ASP A 51 6.69 -22.88 -8.95
C ASP A 51 7.45 -23.70 -10.00
N SER A 52 6.96 -24.90 -10.34
CA SER A 52 7.49 -25.69 -11.46
C SER A 52 7.26 -24.96 -12.79
N ALA A 53 6.05 -24.48 -13.05
CA ALA A 53 5.74 -23.70 -14.25
C ALA A 53 6.54 -22.39 -14.33
N TRP A 54 6.76 -21.70 -13.19
CA TRP A 54 7.60 -20.51 -13.12
C TRP A 54 9.08 -20.82 -13.40
N THR A 55 9.58 -21.96 -12.90
CA THR A 55 10.93 -22.44 -13.18
C THR A 55 11.13 -22.70 -14.67
N ASP A 56 10.15 -23.30 -15.34
CA ASP A 56 10.18 -23.55 -16.77
C ASP A 56 10.16 -22.25 -17.59
N ILE A 57 9.32 -21.28 -17.21
CA ILE A 57 9.28 -19.93 -17.82
C ILE A 57 10.62 -19.20 -17.62
N MET A 58 11.22 -19.33 -16.44
CA MET A 58 12.53 -18.73 -16.12
C MET A 58 13.67 -19.40 -16.90
N HIS A 59 13.58 -20.71 -17.18
CA HIS A 59 14.53 -21.40 -18.06
C HIS A 59 14.48 -20.84 -19.49
N ILE A 60 13.29 -20.49 -19.99
CA ILE A 60 13.13 -19.83 -21.30
C ILE A 60 13.70 -18.40 -21.25
N GLN A 61 13.50 -17.65 -20.16
CA GLN A 61 14.12 -16.33 -20.00
C GLN A 61 15.64 -16.38 -19.91
N LYS A 62 16.25 -17.42 -19.32
CA LYS A 62 17.71 -17.62 -19.33
C LYS A 62 18.24 -18.03 -20.71
N ALA A 63 17.43 -18.72 -21.52
CA ALA A 63 17.79 -19.04 -22.91
C ALA A 63 17.67 -17.82 -23.84
N VAL A 64 16.78 -16.88 -23.54
CA VAL A 64 16.54 -15.66 -24.34
C VAL A 64 17.32 -14.44 -23.82
N SER A 65 17.77 -14.44 -22.56
CA SER A 65 18.58 -13.36 -21.97
C SER A 65 20.06 -13.68 -22.08
N ALA A 66 20.70 -13.05 -23.08
CA ALA A 66 22.14 -13.06 -23.31
C ALA A 66 22.96 -12.77 -22.02
N PRO A 67 24.18 -13.33 -21.89
CA PRO A 67 24.98 -13.25 -20.68
C PRO A 67 25.39 -11.80 -20.37
N SER A 68 25.29 -11.44 -19.09
CA SER A 68 25.98 -10.30 -18.48
C SER A 68 25.89 -8.97 -19.23
N LYS A 69 24.72 -8.32 -19.21
CA LYS A 69 24.77 -6.85 -19.22
C LYS A 69 25.13 -6.40 -17.80
N PRO A 70 26.25 -5.68 -17.59
CA PRO A 70 26.57 -5.11 -16.29
C PRO A 70 25.38 -4.26 -15.82
N ARG A 71 25.06 -4.32 -14.53
CA ARG A 71 23.96 -3.56 -13.93
C ARG A 71 24.27 -2.06 -14.08
N GLU A 72 23.76 -1.45 -15.15
CA GLU A 72 23.88 0.00 -15.35
C GLU A 72 23.18 0.72 -14.20
N ASN A 73 23.87 1.69 -13.64
CA ASN A 73 23.40 2.45 -12.49
C ASN A 73 22.11 3.19 -12.88
N PRO A 74 20.99 3.02 -12.15
CA PRO A 74 19.71 3.65 -12.47
C PRO A 74 19.74 5.19 -12.48
N PHE A 75 20.83 5.81 -11.98
CA PHE A 75 21.03 7.26 -12.02
C PHE A 75 21.71 7.77 -13.30
N ASN A 76 22.12 6.92 -14.23
CA ASN A 76 22.68 7.36 -15.53
C ASN A 76 21.63 8.03 -16.45
N GLY A 77 20.33 7.87 -16.15
CA GLY A 77 19.24 8.58 -16.84
C GLY A 77 18.88 9.94 -16.24
N VAL A 78 19.34 10.23 -15.01
CA VAL A 78 19.03 11.50 -14.31
C VAL A 78 19.90 12.64 -14.85
N PHE A 79 21.17 12.36 -15.14
CA PHE A 79 21.97 13.23 -15.99
C PHE A 79 21.78 12.81 -17.43
N ARG A 80 20.80 13.43 -18.09
CA ARG A 80 20.54 13.33 -19.54
C ARG A 80 21.84 13.07 -20.32
N GLN A 81 22.08 11.83 -20.75
CA GLN A 81 23.23 11.53 -21.59
C GLN A 81 23.14 12.40 -22.84
N LYS A 82 24.16 13.23 -23.03
CA LYS A 82 24.25 14.14 -24.16
C LYS A 82 24.32 13.27 -25.41
N ARG A 83 23.39 13.48 -26.36
CA ARG A 83 23.29 12.81 -27.66
C ARG A 83 24.49 13.15 -28.60
N GLN A 84 25.67 13.37 -28.03
CA GLN A 84 26.93 13.74 -28.68
C GLN A 84 28.04 12.73 -28.38
N GLU A 85 27.77 11.63 -27.68
CA GLU A 85 28.75 10.56 -27.52
C GLU A 85 28.78 9.69 -28.79
N PHE A 86 29.37 10.24 -29.87
CA PHE A 86 29.53 9.60 -31.19
C PHE A 86 30.71 8.61 -31.25
N LYS A 87 31.10 8.01 -30.11
CA LYS A 87 32.31 7.17 -29.99
C LYS A 87 32.22 5.78 -30.66
N GLY A 88 31.18 5.51 -31.46
CA GLY A 88 30.96 4.19 -32.06
C GLY A 88 30.27 4.20 -33.42
N LEU A 89 30.31 5.32 -34.16
CA LEU A 89 29.64 5.42 -35.47
C LEU A 89 30.67 5.37 -36.62
N PRO A 90 30.43 4.58 -37.69
CA PRO A 90 31.36 4.41 -38.81
C PRO A 90 31.61 5.70 -39.61
N ASP A 91 32.77 5.77 -40.28
CA ASP A 91 33.34 6.96 -40.92
C ASP A 91 32.48 7.63 -42.01
N TYR A 92 31.41 6.98 -42.47
CA TYR A 92 30.48 7.55 -43.45
C TYR A 92 29.36 8.41 -42.83
N CYS A 93 29.25 8.47 -41.50
CA CYS A 93 28.23 9.28 -40.83
C CYS A 93 28.71 10.72 -40.58
N GLN A 94 27.94 11.70 -41.07
CA GLN A 94 28.11 13.10 -40.72
C GLN A 94 27.64 13.34 -39.27
N CYS A 95 28.50 13.01 -38.30
CA CYS A 95 28.17 12.96 -36.86
C CYS A 95 28.03 14.32 -36.18
N GLU A 96 28.42 15.42 -36.82
CA GLU A 96 28.30 16.76 -36.21
C GLU A 96 27.23 17.60 -36.91
N PRO A 97 25.94 17.44 -36.52
CA PRO A 97 24.92 18.38 -36.96
C PRO A 97 25.23 19.77 -36.39
N VAL A 98 25.19 20.79 -37.26
CA VAL A 98 25.39 22.21 -36.89
C VAL A 98 24.45 22.54 -35.74
N LYS A 99 25.01 22.93 -34.59
CA LYS A 99 24.23 23.26 -33.39
C LYS A 99 23.61 24.65 -33.60
N PRO A 100 22.28 24.79 -33.82
CA PRO A 100 21.69 26.11 -33.84
C PRO A 100 21.78 26.70 -32.42
N VAL A 101 22.36 27.90 -32.31
CA VAL A 101 22.39 28.65 -31.05
C VAL A 101 21.02 29.32 -30.89
N CYS A 102 20.10 28.66 -30.18
CA CYS A 102 18.82 29.24 -29.83
C CYS A 102 18.96 30.06 -28.54
N PRO A 103 18.35 31.26 -28.45
CA PRO A 103 18.32 32.01 -27.21
C PRO A 103 17.53 31.26 -26.11
N PRO A 104 17.85 31.49 -24.83
CA PRO A 104 17.05 30.97 -23.72
C PRO A 104 15.58 31.39 -23.83
N GLY A 105 14.67 30.47 -23.54
CA GLY A 105 13.24 30.79 -23.45
C GLY A 105 12.96 31.76 -22.29
N PRO A 106 11.82 32.48 -22.33
CA PRO A 106 11.44 33.39 -21.24
C PRO A 106 11.25 32.63 -19.92
N PRO A 107 11.48 33.28 -18.76
CA PRO A 107 11.17 32.72 -17.46
C PRO A 107 9.69 32.29 -17.36
N GLY A 108 9.44 31.14 -16.72
CA GLY A 108 8.09 30.68 -16.46
C GLY A 108 7.31 31.63 -15.53
N PRO A 109 5.97 31.59 -15.55
CA PRO A 109 5.15 32.39 -14.63
C PRO A 109 5.39 32.00 -13.17
N PRO A 110 5.22 32.93 -12.21
CA PRO A 110 5.28 32.63 -10.79
C PRO A 110 4.29 31.53 -10.40
N GLY A 111 4.72 30.64 -9.48
CA GLY A 111 3.85 29.62 -8.92
C GLY A 111 2.69 30.22 -8.11
N GLN A 112 1.59 29.47 -7.98
CA GLN A 112 0.46 29.89 -7.13
C GLN A 112 0.88 30.04 -5.67
N THR A 113 0.35 31.07 -5.01
CA THR A 113 0.60 31.34 -3.59
C THR A 113 0.01 30.25 -2.70
N GLY A 114 0.80 29.75 -1.75
CA GLY A 114 0.34 28.77 -0.76
C GLY A 114 -0.72 29.33 0.19
N ASN A 115 -1.84 28.62 0.30
CA ASN A 115 -2.96 28.88 1.19
C ASN A 115 -2.61 28.47 2.65
N GLY A 116 -1.87 29.35 3.34
CA GLY A 116 -1.57 29.24 4.76
C GLY A 116 -2.63 29.88 5.66
N ARG A 117 -3.29 29.07 6.49
CA ARG A 117 -3.81 29.39 7.85
C ARG A 117 -4.75 30.60 8.04
N SER A 118 -5.63 30.95 7.10
CA SER A 118 -6.64 32.01 7.34
C SER A 118 -8.01 31.51 7.81
N SER A 119 -8.36 30.23 7.59
CA SER A 119 -9.70 29.69 7.86
C SER A 119 -9.91 29.04 9.23
N ILE A 120 -8.87 28.96 10.09
CA ILE A 120 -8.95 28.26 11.39
C ILE A 120 -9.12 29.23 12.58
N LEU A 121 -8.92 30.55 12.41
CA LEU A 121 -8.94 31.50 13.54
C LEU A 121 -10.35 32.02 13.91
N SER A 122 -11.37 31.82 13.07
CA SER A 122 -12.74 32.26 13.36
C SER A 122 -13.56 31.22 14.15
N SER A 123 -13.22 29.93 14.06
CA SER A 123 -13.99 28.86 14.71
C SER A 123 -13.56 28.61 16.17
N THR A 124 -12.27 28.75 16.50
CA THR A 124 -11.74 28.35 17.81
C THR A 124 -11.96 29.37 18.94
N ARG A 125 -12.52 30.57 18.66
CA ARG A 125 -12.79 31.56 19.71
C ARG A 125 -14.08 31.27 20.50
N HIS A 126 -15.01 30.51 19.93
CA HIS A 126 -16.27 30.17 20.61
C HIS A 126 -16.16 28.92 21.51
N GLU A 127 -15.21 28.02 21.27
CA GLU A 127 -15.08 26.77 22.04
C GLU A 127 -14.25 26.89 23.34
N LEU A 128 -13.48 27.96 23.52
CA LEU A 128 -12.58 28.12 24.68
C LEU A 128 -13.25 28.67 25.96
N ARG A 129 -14.58 28.88 25.97
CA ARG A 129 -15.32 29.39 27.14
C ARG A 129 -15.99 28.29 27.98
N GLU A 130 -16.06 27.04 27.48
CA GLU A 130 -16.88 25.96 28.05
C GLU A 130 -16.07 24.72 28.48
N MET A 131 -14.76 24.83 28.74
CA MET A 131 -13.98 23.68 29.22
C MET A 131 -13.87 23.65 30.76
N PRO A 132 -14.49 22.67 31.45
CA PRO A 132 -14.24 22.42 32.87
C PRO A 132 -12.80 21.95 33.12
N ASN A 133 -12.24 22.46 34.21
CA ASN A 133 -10.85 22.40 34.65
C ASN A 133 -10.39 20.98 35.04
N TRP A 134 -9.94 20.17 34.07
CA TRP A 134 -9.13 18.97 34.34
C TRP A 134 -7.75 19.11 33.69
N ARG A 135 -6.86 19.90 34.32
CA ARG A 135 -5.46 19.96 33.88
C ARG A 135 -4.72 18.76 34.46
N ILE A 136 -4.51 17.70 33.65
CA ILE A 136 -3.52 16.66 33.97
C ILE A 136 -2.14 17.33 34.00
N ARG A 137 -1.60 17.46 35.19
CA ARG A 137 -0.24 17.91 35.46
C ARG A 137 0.73 16.80 35.04
N THR A 138 1.26 16.86 33.83
CA THR A 138 2.41 16.05 33.42
C THR A 138 3.69 16.69 33.98
N SER A 139 4.08 16.27 35.18
CA SER A 139 5.41 16.54 35.71
C SER A 139 6.39 15.46 35.21
N ARG A 140 7.19 15.81 34.19
CA ARG A 140 8.56 15.29 34.03
C ARG A 140 9.50 16.37 34.59
N PRO A 141 10.58 16.01 35.29
CA PRO A 141 11.77 15.40 34.66
C PRO A 141 12.03 13.97 35.10
#